data_AF-A0A535W1U4-F1
#
_entry.id   AF-A0A535W1U4-F1
#
_cell.length_a   1.000
_cell.length_b   1.000
_cell.length_c   1.000
_cell.angle_alpha   90.00
_cell.angle_beta   90.00
_cell.angle_gamma   90.00
#
_symmetry.space_group_name_H-M   'P 1'
#
loop_
_entity.id
_entity.type
_entity.pdbx_description
1 polymer ?
#
loop_
_entity_poly.entity_id
_entity_poly.type
_entity_poly.pdbx_seq_one_letter_code
_entity_poly.pdbx_strand_id
1 'polypeptide(L)'
;MTIFTLWFENFPNNLPALFVSAGVAILLIVIIAKSAFSAEGRSRWTKRVTGPNGKWLFGLLFLLWAVVFGVGLQLVPHEGANSPYGGLGIIALFSGFFISMGFIWSVIGE
;
A
#
# COMPACT_ATOMS: atom_id res chain seq x y z
N MET A 1 23.13 -23.95 7.86
CA MET A 1 22.59 -23.19 6.72
C MET A 1 22.31 -21.77 7.18
N THR A 2 22.98 -20.76 6.61
CA THR A 2 22.65 -19.35 6.89
C THR A 2 21.65 -18.85 5.84
N ILE A 3 20.90 -17.78 6.13
CA ILE A 3 19.97 -17.16 5.16
C ILE A 3 20.65 -16.87 3.82
N PHE A 4 21.93 -16.51 3.85
CA PHE A 4 22.74 -16.24 2.67
C PHE A 4 22.99 -17.51 1.85
N THR A 5 23.22 -18.67 2.47
CA THR A 5 23.53 -19.91 1.74
C THR A 5 22.32 -20.54 1.05
N LEU A 6 21.11 -20.33 1.57
CA LEU A 6 19.86 -20.82 0.96
C LEU A 6 19.61 -20.25 -0.44
N TRP A 7 20.10 -19.03 -0.71
CA TRP A 7 19.92 -18.39 -2.01
C TRP A 7 20.73 -19.07 -3.12
N PHE A 8 21.94 -19.56 -2.78
CA PHE A 8 22.85 -20.22 -3.71
C PHE A 8 22.61 -21.72 -3.87
N GLU A 9 21.79 -22.32 -3.01
CA GLU A 9 21.58 -23.78 -2.99
C GLU A 9 20.74 -24.28 -4.18
N ASN A 10 19.82 -23.46 -4.69
CA ASN A 10 18.99 -23.74 -5.88
C ASN A 10 19.34 -22.84 -7.08
N PHE A 11 20.60 -22.44 -7.20
CA PHE A 11 21.07 -21.69 -8.37
C PHE A 11 21.18 -22.65 -9.58
N PRO A 12 20.63 -22.31 -10.77
CA PRO A 12 20.19 -20.98 -11.24
C PRO A 12 18.68 -20.69 -11.13
N ASN A 13 17.86 -21.60 -10.59
CA ASN A 13 16.39 -21.43 -10.57
C ASN A 13 15.89 -20.23 -9.74
N ASN A 14 16.70 -19.73 -8.81
CA ASN A 14 16.38 -18.54 -7.98
C ASN A 14 16.68 -17.19 -8.67
N LEU A 15 17.30 -17.20 -9.86
CA LEU A 15 17.62 -15.96 -10.60
C LEU A 15 16.40 -15.06 -10.88
N PRO A 16 15.22 -15.58 -11.29
CA PRO A 16 14.05 -14.75 -11.50
C PRO A 16 13.60 -14.02 -10.23
N ALA A 17 13.66 -14.67 -9.05
CA ALA A 17 13.30 -14.05 -7.78
C ALA A 17 14.24 -12.91 -7.38
N LEU A 18 15.53 -13.00 -7.75
CA LEU A 18 16.48 -11.90 -7.55
C LEU A 18 16.19 -10.73 -8.49
N PHE A 19 15.88 -10.97 -9.75
CA PHE A 19 15.53 -9.88 -10.66
C PHE A 19 14.24 -9.18 -10.26
N VAL A 20 13.24 -9.93 -9.77
CA VAL A 20 11.99 -9.35 -9.25
C VAL A 20 12.25 -8.51 -8.01
N SER A 21 12.98 -9.03 -7.02
CA SER A 21 13.25 -8.29 -5.78
C SER A 21 14.15 -7.06 -6.00
N ALA A 22 15.17 -7.17 -6.84
CA ALA A 22 15.99 -6.04 -7.27
C ALA A 22 15.17 -4.99 -8.03
N GLY A 23 14.27 -5.44 -8.91
CA GLY A 23 13.33 -4.56 -9.62
C GLY A 23 12.44 -3.76 -8.66
N VAL A 24 11.84 -4.42 -7.66
CA VAL A 24 11.03 -3.76 -6.63
C VAL A 24 11.85 -2.75 -5.82
N ALA A 25 13.07 -3.11 -5.43
CA ALA A 25 13.96 -2.22 -4.68
C ALA A 25 14.32 -0.96 -5.50
N ILE A 26 14.69 -1.13 -6.78
CA ILE A 26 14.98 0.00 -7.68
C ILE A 26 13.74 0.88 -7.83
N LEU A 27 12.57 0.29 -8.00
CA LEU A 27 11.31 1.02 -8.16
C LEU A 27 11.02 1.88 -6.92
N LEU A 28 11.17 1.32 -5.72
CA LEU A 28 11.03 2.07 -4.46
C LEU A 28 12.01 3.24 -4.38
N ILE A 29 13.29 3.02 -4.71
CA ILE A 29 14.32 4.08 -4.72
C ILE A 29 13.91 5.20 -5.69
N VAL A 30 13.43 4.85 -6.89
CA VAL A 30 12.99 5.83 -7.89
C VAL A 30 11.79 6.63 -7.40
N ILE A 31 10.80 5.98 -6.76
CA ILE A 31 9.64 6.67 -6.18
C ILE A 31 10.09 7.64 -5.09
N ILE A 32 10.94 7.19 -4.16
CA ILE A 32 11.42 8.00 -3.05
C ILE A 32 12.23 9.20 -3.59
N ALA A 33 13.16 8.97 -4.50
CA ALA A 33 13.95 10.04 -5.11
C ALA A 33 13.05 11.06 -5.82
N LYS A 34 12.09 10.61 -6.65
CA LYS A 34 11.13 11.51 -7.29
C LYS A 34 10.27 12.28 -6.29
N SER A 35 9.88 11.66 -5.18
CA SER A 35 9.11 12.34 -4.13
C SER A 35 9.93 13.43 -3.44
N ALA A 36 11.23 13.20 -3.21
CA ALA A 36 12.13 14.16 -2.58
C ALA A 36 12.39 15.39 -3.47
N PHE A 37 12.46 15.21 -4.79
CA PHE A 37 12.59 16.31 -5.74
C PHE A 37 11.27 17.07 -6.00
N SER A 38 10.13 16.52 -5.58
CA SER A 38 8.81 17.16 -5.71
C SER A 38 8.56 18.22 -4.61
N ALA A 39 9.52 19.11 -4.37
CA ALA A 39 9.36 20.25 -3.47
C ALA A 39 8.62 21.44 -4.13
N GLU A 40 8.46 21.43 -5.46
CA GLU A 40 7.83 22.51 -6.22
C GLU A 40 6.30 22.36 -6.31
N GLY A 41 5.62 22.61 -5.20
CA GLY A 41 4.18 22.89 -5.15
C GLY A 41 3.23 21.73 -5.50
N ARG A 42 1.97 21.87 -5.07
CA ARG A 42 0.93 20.85 -5.28
C ARG A 42 0.66 20.67 -6.79
N SER A 43 0.99 19.50 -7.33
CA SER A 43 0.74 19.14 -8.74
C SER A 43 -0.69 19.48 -9.20
N ARG A 44 -0.87 19.91 -10.45
CA ARG A 44 -2.20 20.19 -11.03
C ARG A 44 -3.15 18.98 -10.95
N TRP A 45 -2.60 17.77 -10.92
CA TRP A 45 -3.39 16.55 -10.72
C TRP A 45 -3.84 16.44 -9.27
N THR A 46 -2.92 16.61 -8.32
CA THR A 46 -3.24 16.60 -6.89
C THR A 46 -4.25 17.69 -6.55
N LYS A 47 -4.13 18.91 -7.08
CA LYS A 47 -5.12 20.00 -6.91
C LYS A 47 -6.51 19.66 -7.47
N ARG A 48 -6.58 18.84 -8.53
CA ARG A 48 -7.86 18.37 -9.10
C ARG A 48 -8.48 17.25 -8.27
N VAL A 49 -7.68 16.32 -7.76
CA VAL A 49 -8.14 15.19 -6.94
C VAL A 49 -8.52 15.64 -5.53
N THR A 50 -7.73 16.53 -4.93
CA THR A 50 -7.93 17.12 -3.59
C THR A 50 -8.58 18.52 -3.66
N GLY A 51 -9.32 18.78 -4.74
CA GLY A 51 -10.15 19.98 -4.90
C GLY A 51 -11.50 19.84 -4.18
N PRO A 52 -12.52 20.64 -4.52
CA PRO A 52 -13.84 20.65 -3.86
C PRO A 52 -14.56 19.28 -3.83
N ASN A 53 -14.17 18.35 -4.71
CA ASN A 53 -14.72 17.00 -4.77
C ASN A 53 -13.96 15.97 -3.90
N GLY A 54 -12.95 16.39 -3.14
CA GLY A 54 -12.13 15.51 -2.30
C GLY A 54 -12.95 14.72 -1.28
N LYS A 55 -13.98 15.35 -0.69
CA LYS A 55 -14.90 14.70 0.26
C LYS A 55 -15.65 13.52 -0.33
N TRP A 56 -16.07 13.62 -1.59
CA TRP A 56 -16.77 12.54 -2.28
C TRP A 56 -15.82 11.41 -2.64
N LEU A 57 -14.61 11.74 -3.10
CA LEU A 57 -13.59 10.75 -3.42
C LEU A 57 -13.18 9.94 -2.18
N PHE A 58 -12.79 10.63 -1.10
CA PHE A 58 -12.37 9.96 0.13
C PHE A 58 -13.54 9.28 0.86
N GLY A 59 -14.76 9.85 0.81
CA GLY A 59 -15.94 9.21 1.37
C GLY A 59 -16.30 7.91 0.65
N LEU A 60 -16.21 7.87 -0.67
CA LEU A 60 -16.43 6.66 -1.45
C LEU A 60 -15.32 5.62 -1.21
N LEU A 61 -14.06 6.05 -1.17
CA LEU A 61 -12.93 5.19 -0.80
C LEU A 61 -13.10 4.58 0.60
N PHE A 62 -13.59 5.36 1.56
CA PHE A 62 -13.85 4.90 2.92
C PHE A 62 -14.95 3.84 2.95
N LEU A 63 -16.07 4.08 2.26
CA LEU A 63 -17.16 3.12 2.16
C LEU A 63 -16.69 1.81 1.50
N LEU A 64 -15.96 1.93 0.39
CA LEU A 64 -15.47 0.77 -0.37
C LEU A 64 -14.44 -0.02 0.46
N TRP A 65 -13.53 0.65 1.15
CA TRP A 65 -12.61 0.02 2.10
C TRP A 65 -13.35 -0.72 3.22
N ALA A 66 -14.37 -0.09 3.82
CA ALA A 66 -15.14 -0.69 4.90
C ALA A 66 -15.90 -1.94 4.44
N VAL A 67 -16.44 -1.95 3.21
CA VAL A 67 -17.09 -3.14 2.65
C VAL A 67 -16.07 -4.23 2.35
N VAL A 68 -14.98 -3.90 1.65
CA VAL A 68 -13.97 -4.88 1.21
C VAL A 68 -13.25 -5.52 2.39
N PHE A 69 -12.81 -4.75 3.38
CA PHE A 69 -12.09 -5.30 4.52
C PHE A 69 -13.02 -5.69 5.68
N GLY A 70 -14.14 -5.01 5.88
CA GLY A 70 -15.11 -5.38 6.92
C GLY A 70 -15.79 -6.71 6.64
N VAL A 71 -16.14 -6.99 5.38
CA VAL A 71 -16.71 -8.29 4.96
C VAL A 71 -15.61 -9.26 4.52
N GLY A 72 -14.61 -8.80 3.77
CA GLY A 72 -13.58 -9.67 3.21
C GLY A 72 -12.68 -10.30 4.25
N LEU A 73 -12.38 -9.62 5.37
CA LEU A 73 -11.58 -10.24 6.44
C LEU A 73 -12.35 -11.38 7.13
N GLN A 74 -13.68 -11.32 7.20
CA GLN A 74 -14.49 -12.40 7.78
C GLN A 74 -14.44 -13.70 6.95
N LEU A 75 -14.12 -13.59 5.66
CA LEU A 75 -14.00 -14.72 4.74
C LEU A 75 -12.61 -15.37 4.77
N VAL A 76 -11.64 -14.77 5.47
CA VAL A 76 -10.28 -15.30 5.56
C VAL A 76 -10.19 -16.28 6.73
N PRO A 77 -9.70 -17.52 6.53
CA PRO A 77 -9.51 -18.48 7.61
C PRO A 77 -8.65 -17.91 8.75
N HIS A 78 -9.19 -17.96 9.97
CA HIS A 78 -8.61 -17.34 11.16
C HIS A 78 -7.70 -18.30 11.95
N GLU A 79 -7.63 -19.57 11.54
CA GLU A 79 -6.96 -20.63 12.31
C GLU A 79 -5.54 -20.89 11.79
N GLY A 80 -4.56 -20.77 12.69
CA GLY A 80 -3.17 -21.19 12.48
C GLY A 80 -2.14 -20.04 12.49
N ALA A 81 -0.95 -20.31 13.03
CA ALA A 81 0.16 -19.37 13.15
C ALA A 81 0.74 -18.89 11.79
N ASN A 82 0.34 -19.52 10.69
CA ASN A 82 0.72 -19.19 9.32
C ASN A 82 -0.52 -18.78 8.49
N SER A 83 -1.52 -18.14 9.11
CA SER A 83 -2.70 -17.68 8.37
C SER A 83 -2.43 -16.33 7.68
N PRO A 84 -2.92 -16.13 6.44
CA PRO A 84 -2.82 -14.84 5.73
C PRO A 84 -3.55 -13.68 6.42
N TYR A 85 -4.34 -13.97 7.47
CA TYR A 85 -5.19 -13.00 8.18
C TYR A 85 -4.38 -11.83 8.76
N GLY A 86 -3.21 -12.12 9.36
CA GLY A 86 -2.37 -11.08 9.96
C GLY A 86 -1.83 -10.08 8.94
N GLY A 87 -1.35 -10.57 7.79
CA GLY A 87 -0.82 -9.72 6.71
C GLY A 87 -1.92 -8.88 6.06
N LEU A 88 -3.07 -9.49 5.76
CA LEU A 88 -4.23 -8.78 5.22
C LEU A 88 -4.79 -7.76 6.20
N GLY A 89 -4.79 -8.07 7.50
CA GLY A 89 -5.18 -7.15 8.57
C GLY A 89 -4.29 -5.92 8.64
N ILE A 90 -2.96 -6.06 8.53
CA ILE A 90 -2.04 -4.92 8.52
C ILE A 90 -2.27 -4.02 7.30
N ILE A 91 -2.49 -4.61 6.13
CA ILE A 91 -2.81 -3.86 4.91
C ILE A 91 -4.15 -3.11 5.09
N ALA A 92 -5.15 -3.76 5.67
CA ALA A 92 -6.44 -3.15 5.97
C ALA A 92 -6.29 -1.96 6.93
N LEU A 93 -5.47 -2.10 7.97
CA LEU A 93 -5.23 -1.07 8.98
C LEU A 93 -4.53 0.16 8.39
N PHE A 94 -3.44 -0.04 7.65
CA PHE A 94 -2.72 1.07 7.03
C PHE A 94 -3.54 1.75 5.94
N SER A 95 -4.17 0.98 5.05
CA SER A 95 -5.03 1.57 4.01
C SER A 95 -6.21 2.34 4.61
N GLY A 96 -6.86 1.79 5.64
CA GLY A 96 -7.96 2.43 6.35
C GLY A 96 -7.54 3.73 7.01
N PHE A 97 -6.40 3.73 7.72
CA PHE A 97 -5.86 4.94 8.35
C PHE A 97 -5.64 6.07 7.34
N PHE A 98 -4.98 5.79 6.21
CA PHE A 98 -4.72 6.81 5.19
C PHE A 98 -6.00 7.32 4.51
N ILE A 99 -6.96 6.43 4.25
CA ILE A 99 -8.25 6.81 3.67
C ILE A 99 -9.05 7.69 4.65
N SER A 100 -9.08 7.31 5.93
CA SER A 100 -9.78 8.06 6.99
C SER A 100 -9.17 9.43 7.22
N MET A 101 -7.84 9.49 7.29
CA MET A 101 -7.11 10.76 7.44
C MET A 101 -7.29 11.66 6.22
N GLY A 102 -7.23 11.09 5.01
CA GLY A 102 -7.53 11.80 3.77
C GLY A 102 -8.96 12.34 3.73
N PHE A 103 -9.95 11.59 4.24
CA PHE A 103 -11.32 12.04 4.37
C PHE A 103 -11.46 13.24 5.31
N ILE A 104 -10.90 13.13 6.52
CA ILE A 104 -10.90 14.23 7.51
C ILE A 104 -10.30 15.50 6.91
N TRP A 105 -9.14 15.39 6.26
CA TRP A 105 -8.48 16.53 5.62
C TRP A 105 -9.30 17.12 4.47
N SER A 106 -10.03 16.28 3.73
CA SER A 106 -10.87 16.75 2.62
C SER A 106 -12.11 17.51 3.07
N VAL A 107 -12.58 17.30 4.30
CA VAL A 107 -13.74 17.99 4.89
C VAL A 107 -13.32 19.25 5.64
N ILE A 108 -12.19 19.22 6.35
CA ILE A 108 -11.68 20.39 7.10
C ILE A 108 -11.16 21.50 6.17
N GLY A 109 -10.70 21.14 4.97
CA GLY A 109 -10.15 22.09 4.00
C GLY A 109 -11.18 22.91 3.22
N GLU A 110 -12.48 22.82 3.54
CA GLU A 110 -13.56 23.64 2.97
C GLU A 110 -13.83 24.92 3.77
#